data_AF-A0A4U6URW3-F1
#
_entry.id   AF-A0A4U6URW3-F1
#
_cell.length_a   1.000
_cell.length_b   1.000
_cell.length_c   1.000
_cell.angle_alpha   90.00
_cell.angle_beta   90.00
_cell.angle_gamma   90.00
#
_symmetry.space_group_name_H-M   'P 1'
#
loop_
_entity.id
_entity.type
_entity.pdbx_description
1 polymer ?
#
loop_
_entity_poly.entity_id
_entity_poly.type
_entity_poly.pdbx_seq_one_letter_code
_entity_poly.pdbx_strand_id
1 'polypeptide(L)'
;MSSGSILGAVVARTMAASKVPNLSETARRGCCKLCGEPEEDSKRFLICGHPPCMYKYYHIRCMSPDQIASKKQMNEQCWYCPSCLCRVCHRDEDDKKIILCDGCDEAYHLYCLRPRRTRVPKGKWYCKLCLKARAREVKVKEYEDRMLSEHRKHDLTMVKSDKYTGVDLLLSRVKKWRADDEAAAAEAAITLEMLKGGNEEPATAAE
;
A
#
# COMPACT_ATOMS: atom_id res chain seq x y z
N MET A 1 -10.52 21.55 -54.72
CA MET A 1 -10.98 20.37 -53.96
C MET A 1 -9.75 19.72 -53.37
N SER A 2 -9.55 19.89 -52.06
CA SER A 2 -8.44 19.30 -51.32
C SER A 2 -8.68 17.81 -51.12
N SER A 3 -7.72 16.99 -51.51
CA SER A 3 -7.65 15.58 -51.12
C SER A 3 -6.20 15.26 -50.76
N GLY A 4 -5.83 15.63 -49.53
CA GLY A 4 -4.75 14.98 -48.83
C GLY A 4 -5.26 13.68 -48.22
N SER A 5 -4.46 12.62 -48.26
CA SER A 5 -4.53 11.53 -47.29
C SER A 5 -3.15 10.87 -47.21
N ILE A 6 -2.50 11.12 -46.07
CA ILE A 6 -1.20 10.59 -45.68
C ILE A 6 -1.43 9.14 -45.24
N LEU A 7 -1.03 8.17 -46.06
CA LEU A 7 -0.90 6.79 -45.61
C LEU A 7 0.34 6.70 -44.71
N GLY A 8 0.12 6.87 -43.41
CA GLY A 8 1.10 6.56 -42.37
C GLY A 8 1.34 5.06 -42.33
N ALA A 9 2.33 4.59 -43.07
CA ALA A 9 2.81 3.22 -42.97
C ALA A 9 3.38 3.01 -41.56
N VAL A 10 2.70 2.18 -40.77
CA VAL A 10 3.28 1.61 -39.55
C VAL A 10 4.46 0.76 -39.99
N VAL A 11 5.68 1.28 -39.82
CA VAL A 11 6.91 0.54 -40.07
C VAL A 11 6.98 -0.58 -39.03
N ALA A 12 6.44 -1.74 -39.37
CA ALA A 12 6.76 -2.98 -38.68
C ALA A 12 8.27 -3.20 -38.89
N ARG A 13 9.07 -2.88 -37.87
CA ARG A 13 10.49 -3.24 -37.84
C ARG A 13 10.57 -4.77 -37.96
N THR A 14 10.87 -5.26 -39.15
CA THR A 14 11.16 -6.66 -39.42
C THR A 14 12.36 -7.05 -38.57
N MET A 15 12.14 -7.89 -37.57
CA MET A 15 13.22 -8.51 -36.81
C MET A 15 13.88 -9.56 -37.69
N ALA A 16 15.21 -9.62 -37.70
CA ALA A 16 15.95 -10.69 -38.39
C ALA A 16 15.47 -12.08 -37.90
N ALA A 17 15.27 -13.02 -38.82
CA ALA A 17 14.68 -14.34 -38.56
C ALA A 17 15.40 -15.13 -37.44
N SER A 18 16.70 -14.89 -37.23
CA SER A 18 17.54 -15.53 -36.22
C SER A 18 17.24 -15.10 -34.77
N LYS A 19 16.38 -14.10 -34.56
CA LYS A 19 16.04 -13.53 -33.23
C LYS A 19 14.59 -13.73 -32.83
N VAL A 20 13.79 -14.45 -33.63
CA VAL A 20 12.42 -14.81 -33.25
C VAL A 20 12.50 -16.01 -32.30
N PRO A 21 12.10 -15.88 -31.03
CA PRO A 21 12.11 -17.01 -30.11
C PRO A 21 11.11 -18.07 -30.62
N ASN A 22 11.50 -19.35 -30.59
CA ASN A 22 10.64 -20.44 -31.06
C ASN A 22 9.43 -20.57 -30.13
N LEU A 23 8.23 -20.32 -30.67
CA LEU A 23 6.96 -20.46 -29.95
C LEU A 23 6.85 -21.85 -29.35
N SER A 24 6.31 -21.97 -28.13
CA SER A 24 6.06 -23.28 -27.54
C SER A 24 5.10 -24.09 -28.43
N GLU A 25 5.16 -25.41 -28.35
CA GLU A 25 4.22 -26.29 -29.05
C GLU A 25 2.76 -25.95 -28.71
N THR A 26 2.49 -25.60 -27.46
CA THR A 26 1.14 -25.16 -27.02
C THR A 26 0.73 -23.84 -27.68
N ALA A 27 1.63 -22.86 -27.81
CA ALA A 27 1.32 -21.61 -28.49
C ALA A 27 1.16 -21.79 -30.00
N ARG A 28 1.92 -22.70 -30.62
CA ARG A 28 1.76 -23.06 -32.04
C ARG A 28 0.46 -23.79 -32.33
N ARG A 29 0.00 -24.62 -31.39
CA ARG A 29 -1.26 -25.38 -31.50
C ARG A 29 -2.50 -24.62 -31.03
N GLY A 30 -2.35 -23.43 -30.45
CA GLY A 30 -3.48 -22.69 -29.87
C GLY A 30 -4.06 -23.36 -28.62
N CYS A 31 -3.21 -24.00 -27.83
CA CYS A 31 -3.59 -24.74 -26.64
C CYS A 31 -3.26 -23.98 -25.36
N CYS A 32 -4.06 -24.22 -24.31
CA CYS A 32 -3.78 -23.74 -22.96
C CYS A 32 -2.40 -24.22 -22.49
N LYS A 33 -1.56 -23.31 -21.99
CA LYS A 33 -0.26 -23.69 -21.39
C LYS A 33 -0.41 -24.62 -20.18
N LEU A 34 -1.50 -24.54 -19.43
CA LEU A 34 -1.66 -25.27 -18.17
C LEU A 34 -2.21 -26.68 -18.37
N CYS A 35 -3.22 -26.85 -19.23
CA CYS A 35 -3.86 -28.15 -19.44
C CYS A 35 -3.57 -28.80 -20.80
N GLY A 36 -2.93 -28.10 -21.73
CA GLY A 36 -2.61 -28.64 -23.06
C GLY A 36 -3.79 -28.70 -24.05
N GLU A 37 -5.01 -28.48 -23.57
CA GLU A 37 -6.22 -28.54 -24.39
C GLU A 37 -6.49 -27.23 -25.17
N PRO A 38 -7.09 -27.32 -26.37
CA PRO A 38 -7.53 -26.16 -27.17
C PRO A 38 -8.79 -25.49 -26.59
N GLU A 39 -9.20 -24.37 -27.20
CA GLU A 39 -10.46 -23.70 -26.85
C GLU A 39 -11.66 -24.58 -27.26
N GLU A 40 -12.61 -24.72 -26.35
CA GLU A 40 -13.93 -25.29 -26.61
C GLU A 40 -14.99 -24.22 -26.30
N ASP A 41 -16.22 -24.37 -26.80
CA ASP A 41 -17.31 -23.40 -26.59
C ASP A 41 -17.59 -23.09 -25.11
N SER A 42 -17.23 -24.01 -24.21
CA SER A 42 -17.38 -23.89 -22.76
C SER A 42 -16.13 -23.39 -22.01
N LYS A 43 -15.00 -23.21 -22.70
CA LYS A 43 -13.68 -22.90 -22.12
C LYS A 43 -13.05 -21.71 -22.82
N ARG A 44 -13.36 -20.49 -22.38
CA ARG A 44 -12.77 -19.27 -22.94
C ARG A 44 -11.29 -19.13 -22.59
N PHE A 45 -10.49 -18.68 -23.55
CA PHE A 45 -9.12 -18.27 -23.33
C PHE A 45 -9.00 -16.85 -22.78
N LEU A 46 -7.96 -16.67 -21.97
CA LEU A 46 -7.34 -15.42 -21.61
C LEU A 46 -6.02 -15.34 -22.39
N ILE A 47 -5.85 -14.26 -23.15
CA ILE A 47 -4.77 -14.11 -24.12
C ILE A 47 -3.77 -13.08 -23.59
N CYS A 48 -2.51 -13.47 -23.49
CA CYS A 48 -1.43 -12.57 -23.09
C CYS A 48 -1.23 -11.45 -24.12
N GLY A 49 -1.19 -10.20 -23.66
CA GLY A 49 -0.96 -9.00 -24.47
C GLY A 49 0.50 -8.78 -24.89
N HIS A 50 1.44 -9.60 -24.41
CA HIS A 50 2.85 -9.52 -24.82
C HIS A 50 3.03 -10.12 -26.25
N PRO A 51 3.46 -9.33 -27.25
CA PRO A 51 3.46 -9.81 -28.65
C PRO A 51 4.35 -11.04 -28.92
N PRO A 52 5.60 -11.14 -28.42
CA PRO A 52 6.39 -12.36 -28.53
C PRO A 52 6.21 -13.29 -27.31
N CYS A 53 5.00 -13.41 -26.74
CA CYS A 53 4.74 -14.36 -25.66
C CYS A 53 4.79 -15.81 -26.17
N MET A 54 5.65 -16.63 -25.56
CA MET A 54 5.83 -18.04 -25.93
C MET A 54 4.68 -18.95 -25.52
N TYR A 55 3.80 -18.51 -24.61
CA TYR A 55 2.77 -19.36 -24.00
C TYR A 55 1.36 -18.74 -24.05
N LYS A 56 1.15 -17.78 -24.95
CA LYS A 56 0.05 -16.81 -25.07
C LYS A 56 -1.36 -17.19 -24.57
N TYR A 57 -1.76 -18.45 -24.59
CA TYR A 57 -3.12 -18.94 -24.31
C TYR A 57 -3.25 -19.65 -22.96
N TYR A 58 -4.24 -19.22 -22.17
CA TYR A 58 -4.58 -19.79 -20.86
C TYR A 58 -6.09 -19.86 -20.73
N HIS A 59 -6.68 -20.96 -20.27
CA HIS A 59 -8.11 -20.94 -19.94
C HIS A 59 -8.36 -20.09 -18.71
N ILE A 60 -9.44 -19.30 -18.71
CA ILE A 60 -9.86 -18.53 -17.52
C ILE A 60 -10.00 -19.46 -16.31
N ARG A 61 -10.56 -20.67 -16.50
CA ARG A 61 -10.74 -21.68 -15.44
C ARG A 61 -9.45 -22.33 -14.96
N CYS A 62 -8.38 -22.32 -15.75
CA CYS A 62 -7.08 -22.86 -15.33
C CYS A 62 -6.27 -21.86 -14.52
N MET A 63 -6.69 -20.60 -14.47
CA MET A 63 -6.02 -19.52 -13.76
C MET A 63 -6.73 -19.23 -12.45
N SER A 64 -5.98 -18.85 -11.41
CA SER A 64 -6.60 -18.35 -10.18
C SER A 64 -7.14 -16.92 -10.39
N PRO A 65 -8.16 -16.48 -9.63
CA PRO A 65 -8.65 -15.10 -9.69
C PRO A 65 -7.56 -14.06 -9.50
N ASP A 66 -6.59 -14.33 -8.61
CA ASP A 66 -5.45 -13.45 -8.35
C ASP A 66 -4.51 -13.33 -9.57
N GLN A 67 -4.41 -14.37 -10.40
CA GLN A 67 -3.62 -14.32 -11.63
C GLN A 67 -4.34 -13.64 -12.79
N ILE A 68 -5.68 -13.55 -12.74
CA ILE A 68 -6.49 -12.89 -13.76
C ILE A 68 -6.62 -11.40 -13.47
N ALA A 69 -6.89 -11.05 -12.21
CA ALA A 69 -7.29 -9.71 -11.79
C ALA A 69 -6.51 -9.25 -10.55
N SER A 70 -5.19 -9.45 -10.52
CA SER A 70 -4.37 -8.85 -9.45
C SER A 70 -4.54 -7.33 -9.45
N LYS A 71 -4.43 -6.70 -8.26
CA LYS A 71 -4.36 -5.23 -8.11
C LYS A 71 -3.28 -4.60 -9.02
N LYS A 72 -2.29 -5.39 -9.43
CA LYS A 72 -1.18 -5.01 -10.30
C LYS A 72 -1.58 -4.93 -11.78
N GLN A 73 -2.55 -5.74 -12.22
CA GLN A 73 -3.05 -5.76 -13.60
C GLN A 73 -4.30 -4.91 -13.83
N MET A 74 -5.03 -4.55 -12.77
CA MET A 74 -6.25 -3.72 -12.86
C MET A 74 -6.03 -2.36 -13.54
N ASN A 75 -4.81 -1.84 -13.56
CA ASN A 75 -4.47 -0.56 -14.18
C ASN A 75 -3.72 -0.70 -15.52
N GLU A 76 -3.56 -1.93 -16.03
CA GLU A 76 -2.87 -2.19 -17.30
C GLU A 76 -3.89 -2.32 -18.45
N GLN A 77 -3.52 -1.82 -19.63
CA GLN A 77 -4.37 -1.87 -20.82
C GLN A 77 -4.54 -3.29 -21.39
N CYS A 78 -3.74 -4.25 -20.92
CA CYS A 78 -3.77 -5.63 -21.35
C CYS A 78 -3.34 -6.57 -20.22
N TRP A 79 -3.81 -7.82 -20.27
CA TRP A 79 -3.40 -8.86 -19.34
C TRP A 79 -2.08 -9.50 -19.81
N TYR A 80 -1.12 -9.65 -18.88
CA TYR A 80 0.12 -10.37 -19.11
C TYR A 80 0.12 -11.70 -18.35
N CYS A 81 0.46 -12.79 -19.04
CA CYS A 81 0.46 -14.10 -18.42
C CYS A 81 1.57 -14.27 -17.37
N PRO A 82 1.45 -15.24 -16.44
CA PRO A 82 2.47 -15.53 -15.45
C PRO A 82 3.85 -15.86 -16.02
N SER A 83 3.92 -16.40 -17.25
CA SER A 83 5.21 -16.65 -17.91
C SER A 83 5.89 -15.39 -18.48
N CYS A 84 5.28 -14.21 -18.36
CA CYS A 84 5.92 -12.94 -18.71
C CYS A 84 6.52 -12.32 -17.44
N LEU A 85 7.66 -12.85 -16.99
CA LEU A 85 8.24 -12.47 -15.69
C LEU A 85 8.79 -11.03 -15.68
N CYS A 86 9.67 -10.67 -16.62
CA CYS A 86 10.29 -9.35 -16.57
C CYS A 86 9.29 -8.22 -16.90
N ARG A 87 9.02 -7.29 -15.98
CA ARG A 87 8.09 -6.15 -16.21
C ARG A 87 8.60 -5.04 -17.14
N VAL A 88 9.65 -5.31 -17.90
CA VAL A 88 10.18 -4.38 -18.91
C VAL A 88 10.17 -5.01 -20.28
N CYS A 89 10.64 -6.26 -20.40
CA CYS A 89 10.70 -6.95 -21.68
C CYS A 89 9.70 -8.11 -21.82
N HIS A 90 8.99 -8.45 -20.74
CA HIS A 90 7.97 -9.49 -20.65
C HIS A 90 8.46 -10.89 -21.06
N ARG A 91 9.78 -11.12 -21.04
CA ARG A 91 10.39 -12.43 -21.31
C ARG A 91 10.81 -13.12 -20.02
N ASP A 92 10.81 -14.44 -20.12
CA ASP A 92 11.30 -15.39 -19.12
C ASP A 92 12.58 -16.02 -19.67
N GLU A 93 13.69 -15.32 -19.44
CA GLU A 93 15.03 -15.65 -19.95
C GLU A 93 16.04 -15.24 -18.88
N ASP A 94 17.26 -15.79 -18.89
CA ASP A 94 18.36 -15.29 -18.06
C ASP A 94 18.02 -15.14 -16.57
N ASP A 95 17.38 -16.15 -15.94
CA ASP A 95 16.88 -16.10 -14.56
C ASP A 95 17.93 -15.67 -13.54
N LYS A 96 19.20 -16.06 -13.77
CA LYS A 96 20.36 -15.68 -12.96
C LYS A 96 20.64 -14.17 -12.95
N LYS A 97 20.07 -13.42 -13.89
CA LYS A 97 20.17 -11.97 -14.04
C LYS A 97 18.84 -11.27 -13.76
N ILE A 98 17.92 -11.92 -13.07
CA ILE A 98 16.67 -11.31 -12.59
C ILE A 98 16.89 -10.78 -11.16
N ILE A 99 16.27 -9.62 -10.88
CA ILE A 99 16.11 -9.06 -9.54
C ILE A 99 14.62 -8.89 -9.25
N LEU A 100 14.22 -9.17 -8.01
CA LEU A 100 12.88 -8.91 -7.51
C LEU A 100 12.85 -7.57 -6.78
N CYS A 101 11.76 -6.83 -6.94
CA CYS A 101 11.52 -5.61 -6.16
C CYS A 101 11.10 -5.95 -4.73
N ASP A 102 11.80 -5.45 -3.72
CA ASP A 102 11.47 -5.67 -2.29
C ASP A 102 10.16 -5.01 -1.82
N GLY A 103 9.42 -4.35 -2.73
CA GLY A 103 8.14 -3.71 -2.45
C GLY A 103 6.95 -4.33 -3.18
N CYS A 104 7.17 -5.09 -4.25
CA CYS A 104 6.07 -5.68 -5.02
C CYS A 104 6.37 -7.08 -5.57
N ASP A 105 7.55 -7.64 -5.30
CA ASP A 105 8.03 -8.94 -5.77
C ASP A 105 8.04 -9.11 -7.29
N GLU A 106 7.95 -8.01 -8.04
CA GLU A 106 8.00 -8.07 -9.49
C GLU A 106 9.43 -8.28 -10.00
N ALA A 107 9.54 -9.11 -11.04
CA ALA A 107 10.80 -9.48 -11.65
C ALA A 107 11.27 -8.48 -12.70
N TYR A 108 12.57 -8.22 -12.69
CA TYR A 108 13.24 -7.36 -13.66
C TYR A 108 14.59 -7.95 -14.03
N HIS A 109 14.92 -8.04 -15.32
CA HIS A 109 16.31 -8.31 -15.69
C HIS A 109 17.20 -7.13 -15.31
N LEU A 110 18.39 -7.40 -14.77
CA LEU A 110 19.39 -6.39 -14.44
C LEU A 110 19.73 -5.50 -15.64
N TYR A 111 19.80 -6.09 -16.84
CA TYR A 111 20.05 -5.36 -18.07
C TYR A 111 18.83 -4.61 -18.60
N CYS A 112 17.61 -4.94 -18.19
CA CYS A 112 16.40 -4.20 -18.56
C CYS A 112 16.20 -2.95 -17.72
N LEU A 113 16.89 -2.83 -16.58
CA LEU A 113 16.86 -1.65 -15.73
C LEU A 113 17.45 -0.41 -16.44
N ARG A 114 17.07 0.77 -15.93
CA ARG A 114 17.59 2.07 -16.37
C ARG A 114 18.07 2.85 -15.12
N PRO A 115 19.37 3.11 -14.95
CA PRO A 115 20.49 2.64 -15.79
C PRO A 115 20.63 1.11 -15.79
N ARG A 116 21.24 0.55 -16.85
CA ARG A 116 21.48 -0.90 -16.95
C ARG A 116 22.42 -1.34 -15.84
N ARG A 117 22.16 -2.50 -15.24
CA ARG A 117 23.00 -3.07 -14.19
C ARG A 117 23.62 -4.39 -14.66
N THR A 118 24.82 -4.67 -14.19
CA THR A 118 25.54 -5.93 -14.44
C THR A 118 25.55 -6.85 -13.23
N ARG A 119 25.22 -6.33 -12.04
CA ARG A 119 25.17 -7.07 -10.77
C ARG A 119 23.98 -6.61 -9.95
N VAL A 120 23.48 -7.52 -9.11
CA VAL A 120 22.44 -7.22 -8.11
C VAL A 120 23.00 -6.17 -7.14
N PRO A 121 22.29 -5.06 -6.87
CA PRO A 121 22.68 -4.08 -5.87
C PRO A 121 22.81 -4.71 -4.49
N LYS A 122 23.72 -4.19 -3.65
CA LYS A 122 23.77 -4.58 -2.24
C LYS A 122 22.59 -3.95 -1.49
N GLY A 123 21.98 -4.71 -0.58
CA GLY A 123 20.84 -4.25 0.21
C GLY A 123 19.53 -4.24 -0.57
N LYS A 124 18.56 -3.46 -0.07
CA LYS A 124 17.21 -3.44 -0.64
C LYS A 124 17.16 -2.68 -1.96
N TRP A 125 16.40 -3.21 -2.92
CA TRP A 125 16.15 -2.60 -4.22
C TRP A 125 14.66 -2.46 -4.51
N TYR A 126 14.28 -1.30 -5.05
CA TYR A 126 12.90 -0.97 -5.37
C TYR A 126 12.74 -0.56 -6.83
N CYS A 127 11.68 -1.03 -7.47
CA CYS A 127 11.33 -0.62 -8.82
C CYS A 127 10.81 0.83 -8.84
N LYS A 128 10.74 1.42 -10.03
CA LYS A 128 10.31 2.82 -10.20
C LYS A 128 8.90 3.10 -9.69
N LEU A 129 8.00 2.12 -9.79
CA LEU A 129 6.63 2.25 -9.30
C LEU A 129 6.61 2.31 -7.77
N CYS A 130 7.30 1.39 -7.10
CA CYS A 130 7.42 1.39 -5.64
C CYS A 130 8.12 2.65 -5.10
N LEU A 131 9.17 3.12 -5.78
CA LEU A 131 9.84 4.38 -5.41
C LEU A 131 8.89 5.58 -5.53
N LYS A 132 8.09 5.65 -6.60
CA LYS A 132 7.09 6.71 -6.77
C LYS A 132 5.96 6.62 -5.75
N ALA A 133 5.49 5.41 -5.44
CA ALA A 133 4.44 5.18 -4.45
C ALA A 133 4.89 5.68 -3.06
N ARG A 134 6.07 5.27 -2.61
CA ARG A 134 6.66 5.72 -1.34
C ARG A 134 6.86 7.23 -1.29
N ALA A 135 7.34 7.84 -2.37
CA ALA A 135 7.50 9.29 -2.42
C ALA A 135 6.15 10.04 -2.32
N ARG A 136 5.06 9.45 -2.83
CA ARG A 136 3.71 10.00 -2.65
C ARG A 136 3.23 9.84 -1.21
N GLU A 137 3.43 8.67 -0.61
CA GLU A 137 3.06 8.40 0.78
C GLU A 137 3.71 9.40 1.75
N VAL A 138 5.01 9.70 1.56
CA VAL A 138 5.71 10.71 2.37
C VAL A 138 5.05 12.08 2.25
N LYS A 139 4.74 12.52 1.03
CA LYS A 139 4.10 13.83 0.79
C LYS A 139 2.69 13.91 1.35
N VAL A 140 1.92 12.82 1.28
CA VAL A 140 0.59 12.74 1.87
C VAL A 140 0.69 12.88 3.38
N LYS A 141 1.62 12.16 4.01
CA LYS A 141 1.84 12.25 5.45
C LYS A 141 2.28 13.65 5.89
N GLU A 142 3.22 14.27 5.17
CA GLU A 142 3.64 15.65 5.43
C GLU A 142 2.48 16.65 5.30
N TYR A 143 1.59 16.44 4.32
CA TYR A 143 0.39 17.24 4.15
C TYR A 143 -0.59 17.04 5.31
N GLU A 144 -0.86 15.79 5.71
CA GLU A 144 -1.72 15.44 6.84
C GLU A 144 -1.19 16.03 8.15
N ASP A 145 0.11 15.87 8.42
CA ASP A 145 0.77 16.42 9.61
C ASP A 145 0.67 17.95 9.63
N ARG A 146 0.84 18.61 8.47
CA ARG A 146 0.65 20.07 8.36
C ARG A 146 -0.80 20.47 8.64
N MET A 147 -1.78 19.82 8.01
CA MET A 147 -3.20 20.10 8.21
C MET A 147 -3.63 19.90 9.68
N LEU A 148 -3.19 18.81 10.31
CA LEU A 148 -3.44 18.54 11.73
C LEU A 148 -2.79 19.59 12.64
N SER A 149 -1.59 20.07 12.28
CA SER A 149 -0.92 21.14 13.03
C SER A 149 -1.66 22.47 12.94
N GLU A 150 -2.26 22.79 11.79
CA GLU A 150 -3.04 24.01 11.57
C GLU A 150 -4.36 23.95 12.34
N HIS A 151 -5.09 22.83 12.27
CA HIS A 151 -6.33 22.66 13.04
C HIS A 151 -6.07 22.78 14.55
N ARG A 152 -5.03 22.12 15.07
CA ARG A 152 -4.63 22.24 16.48
C ARG A 152 -4.34 23.68 16.88
N LYS A 153 -3.65 24.44 16.04
CA LYS A 153 -3.39 25.87 16.30
C LYS A 153 -4.69 26.66 16.33
N HIS A 154 -5.59 26.41 15.38
CA HIS A 154 -6.88 27.07 15.33
C HIS A 154 -7.73 26.78 16.58
N ASP A 155 -7.80 25.52 17.01
CA ASP A 155 -8.50 25.13 18.24
C ASP A 155 -7.90 25.81 19.47
N LEU A 156 -6.57 25.84 19.58
CA LEU A 156 -5.88 26.57 20.64
C LEU A 156 -6.16 28.07 20.59
N THR A 157 -6.23 28.68 19.39
CA THR A 157 -6.61 30.09 19.26
C THR A 157 -8.08 30.32 19.61
N MET A 158 -8.98 29.38 19.32
CA MET A 158 -10.38 29.46 19.71
C MET A 158 -10.55 29.35 21.23
N VAL A 159 -9.87 28.39 21.87
CA VAL A 159 -9.86 28.23 23.34
C VAL A 159 -9.26 29.45 24.04
N LYS A 160 -8.26 30.11 23.43
CA LYS A 160 -7.66 31.34 23.96
C LYS A 160 -8.45 32.61 23.61
N SER A 161 -9.47 32.53 22.76
CA SER A 161 -10.30 33.67 22.42
C SER A 161 -11.47 33.77 23.37
N ASP A 162 -11.80 34.99 23.82
CA ASP A 162 -12.95 35.28 24.68
C ASP A 162 -14.31 34.99 24.01
N LYS A 163 -14.32 34.48 22.78
CA LYS A 163 -15.53 34.21 21.99
C LYS A 163 -16.28 32.96 22.43
N TYR A 164 -15.64 32.02 23.14
CA TYR A 164 -16.29 30.80 23.61
C TYR A 164 -16.32 30.71 25.14
N THR A 165 -17.08 31.61 25.75
CA THR A 165 -17.31 31.66 27.21
C THR A 165 -17.92 30.38 27.78
N GLY A 166 -18.59 29.57 26.97
CA GLY A 166 -19.22 28.32 27.40
C GLY A 166 -18.24 27.25 27.89
N VAL A 167 -17.11 27.05 27.20
CA VAL A 167 -16.08 26.08 27.65
C VAL A 167 -15.32 26.62 28.85
N ASP A 168 -15.07 27.93 28.92
CA ASP A 168 -14.43 28.55 30.08
C ASP A 168 -15.31 28.46 31.34
N LEU A 169 -16.63 28.63 31.19
CA LEU A 169 -17.61 28.44 32.26
C LEU A 169 -17.64 26.99 32.76
N LEU A 170 -17.57 26.01 31.85
CA LEU A 170 -17.47 24.59 32.19
C LEU A 170 -16.15 24.27 32.89
N LEU A 171 -15.02 24.80 32.39
CA LEU A 171 -13.70 24.62 33.00
C LEU A 171 -13.65 25.22 34.41
N SER A 172 -14.25 26.40 34.59
CA SER A 172 -14.35 27.09 35.87
C SER A 172 -15.24 26.33 36.86
N ARG A 173 -16.33 25.73 36.40
CA ARG A 173 -17.20 24.88 37.24
C ARG A 173 -16.52 23.57 37.65
N VAL A 174 -15.77 22.94 36.75
CA VAL A 174 -14.94 21.75 37.07
C VAL A 174 -13.86 22.09 38.09
N LYS A 175 -13.18 23.24 37.98
CA LYS A 175 -12.22 23.70 38.98
C LYS A 175 -12.87 23.91 40.34
N LYS A 176 -14.07 24.52 40.36
CA LYS A 176 -14.82 24.73 41.60
C LYS A 176 -15.21 23.41 42.26
N TRP A 177 -15.75 22.44 41.51
CA TRP A 177 -16.11 21.13 42.07
C TRP A 177 -14.91 20.39 42.67
N ARG A 178 -13.73 20.46 42.03
CA ARG A 178 -12.51 19.88 42.61
C ARG A 178 -12.10 20.54 43.92
N ALA A 179 -12.19 21.86 44.01
CA ALA A 179 -11.89 22.59 45.24
C ALA A 179 -12.91 22.30 46.35
N ASP A 180 -14.19 22.21 45.99
CA ASP A 180 -15.27 21.85 46.90
C ASP A 180 -15.09 20.39 47.41
N ASP A 181 -14.71 19.45 46.53
CA ASP A 181 -14.40 18.05 46.89
C ASP A 181 -13.17 17.95 47.81
N GLU A 182 -12.13 18.75 47.54
CA GLU A 182 -10.90 18.79 48.33
C GLU A 182 -11.12 19.42 49.72
N ALA A 183 -11.97 20.45 49.79
CA ALA A 183 -12.42 21.03 51.06
C ALA A 183 -13.29 20.05 51.85
N ALA A 184 -14.24 19.36 51.21
CA ALA A 184 -15.06 18.34 51.84
C ALA A 184 -14.21 17.16 52.35
N ALA A 185 -13.17 16.77 51.59
CA ALA A 185 -12.22 15.76 52.02
C ALA A 185 -11.40 16.21 53.24
N ALA A 186 -10.96 17.47 53.28
CA ALA A 186 -10.27 18.05 54.43
C ALA A 186 -11.16 18.12 55.67
N GLU A 187 -12.43 18.53 55.52
CA GLU A 187 -13.42 18.55 56.60
C GLU A 187 -13.72 17.14 57.14
N ALA A 188 -13.86 16.15 56.25
CA ALA A 188 -14.05 14.75 56.61
C ALA A 188 -12.84 14.18 57.36
N ALA A 189 -11.61 14.57 56.98
CA ALA A 189 -10.40 14.19 57.69
C ALA A 189 -10.37 14.80 59.11
N ILE A 190 -10.75 16.07 59.26
CA ILE A 190 -10.84 16.73 60.58
C ILE A 190 -11.87 16.02 61.48
N THR A 191 -13.05 15.67 60.95
CA THR A 191 -14.07 14.94 61.72
C THR A 191 -13.62 13.53 62.11
N LEU A 192 -12.89 12.83 61.24
CA LEU A 192 -12.31 11.52 61.54
C LEU A 192 -11.26 11.61 62.66
N GLU A 193 -10.42 12.65 62.67
CA GLU A 193 -9.43 12.89 63.72
C GLU A 193 -10.10 13.23 65.07
N MET A 194 -11.20 14.00 65.07
CA MET A 194 -11.99 14.26 66.28
C MET A 194 -12.63 12.99 66.87
N LEU A 195 -13.04 12.03 66.04
CA LEU A 195 -13.58 10.74 66.50
C LEU A 195 -12.50 9.79 67.07
N LYS A 196 -11.24 9.97 66.67
CA LYS A 196 -10.10 9.20 67.21
C LYS A 196 -9.59 9.74 68.54
N GLY A 197 -9.88 11.00 68.89
CA GLY A 197 -9.41 11.67 70.11
C GLY A 197 -10.18 11.34 71.40
N GLY A 198 -11.07 10.33 71.39
CA GLY A 198 -11.98 10.01 72.50
C GLY A 198 -11.74 8.69 73.21
N ASN A 199 -10.50 8.16 73.24
CA ASN A 199 -10.17 6.97 74.03
C ASN A 199 -8.72 7.02 74.55
N GLU A 200 -8.50 7.82 75.58
CA GLU A 200 -7.44 7.57 76.56
C GLU A 200 -8.07 7.72 77.95
N GLU A 201 -8.74 6.67 78.44
CA GLU A 201 -8.95 6.48 79.88
C GLU A 201 -7.87 5.54 80.45
N PRO A 202 -7.37 5.82 81.66
CA PRO A 202 -6.13 5.26 82.16
C PRO A 202 -6.35 3.86 82.75
N ALA A 203 -5.53 2.89 82.35
CA ALA A 203 -5.43 1.62 83.06
C ALA A 203 -4.70 1.86 84.40
N THR A 204 -5.46 2.14 85.45
CA THR A 204 -4.96 2.17 86.83
C THR A 204 -4.77 0.76 87.37
N ALA A 205 -3.66 0.62 88.09
CA ALA A 205 -3.16 -0.48 88.90
C ALA A 205 -4.15 -1.29 89.77
N ALA A 206 -3.66 -2.50 90.09
CA ALA A 206 -3.73 -3.22 91.38
C ALA A 206 -4.81 -4.31 91.59
N GLU A 207 -4.25 -5.49 91.91
CA GLU A 207 -4.69 -6.64 92.75
C GLU A 207 -6.15 -7.11 92.77
#